data_AF-A0AAN8P813-F1
#
_entry.id   AF-A0AAN8P813-F1
#
_cell.length_a   1.000
_cell.length_b   1.000
_cell.length_c   1.000
_cell.angle_alpha   90.00
_cell.angle_beta   90.00
_cell.angle_gamma   90.00
#
_symmetry.space_group_name_H-M   'P 1'
#
loop_
_entity.id
_entity.type
_entity.pdbx_description
1 polymer ?
#
loop_
_entity_poly.entity_id
_entity_poly.type
_entity_poly.pdbx_seq_one_letter_code
_entity_poly.pdbx_strand_id
1 'polypeptide(L)'
;MTDVRSVTNGLYVYNVMSEDFDAKLIGINTLVFNPGQSSVPTGHRQVQDFNTKKQYSITPQGCNVSDIVFDLQGPCVPDNAEYLGSNYFGYGVGSLKYDAYRFTLEKTDANITVIFTQGDCIPVLEGVSGVINGVAVDSTYTFTTYEKEIQDRSIFNIPSSCQQS
;
A
#
# COMPACT_ATOMS: atom_id res chain seq x y z
N MET A 1 -6.98 1.24 8.51
CA MET A 1 -7.45 1.53 7.13
C MET A 1 -6.71 2.75 6.63
N THR A 2 -6.22 2.73 5.38
CA THR A 2 -5.53 3.87 4.78
C THR A 2 -5.94 4.00 3.31
N ASP A 3 -6.19 5.23 2.86
CA ASP A 3 -6.39 5.53 1.44
C ASP A 3 -5.05 5.77 0.77
N VAL A 4 -4.75 5.00 -0.28
CA VAL A 4 -3.60 5.18 -1.16
C VAL A 4 -4.04 5.71 -2.51
N ARG A 5 -3.54 6.90 -2.87
CA ARG A 5 -3.79 7.52 -4.18
C ARG A 5 -2.61 7.38 -5.11
N SER A 6 -2.86 6.96 -6.35
CA SER A 6 -1.87 6.92 -7.43
C SER A 6 -2.43 7.51 -8.73
N VAL A 7 -1.56 8.12 -9.55
CA VAL A 7 -1.93 8.62 -10.88
C VAL A 7 -1.24 7.77 -11.93
N THR A 8 -2.03 7.05 -12.73
CA THR A 8 -1.53 6.20 -13.81
C THR A 8 -2.21 6.62 -15.11
N ASN A 9 -1.45 7.15 -16.07
CA ASN A 9 -1.96 7.58 -17.39
C ASN A 9 -3.13 8.59 -17.32
N GLY A 10 -3.15 9.48 -16.33
CA GLY A 10 -4.22 10.46 -16.12
C GLY A 10 -5.46 9.93 -15.38
N LEU A 11 -5.49 8.64 -15.04
CA LEU A 11 -6.49 8.03 -14.18
C LEU A 11 -6.06 8.14 -12.72
N TYR A 12 -6.96 8.65 -11.86
CA TYR A 12 -6.76 8.65 -10.42
C TYR A 12 -7.29 7.33 -9.87
N VAL A 13 -6.38 6.52 -9.35
CA VAL A 13 -6.71 5.28 -8.65
C VAL A 13 -6.67 5.56 -7.16
N TYR A 14 -7.73 5.14 -6.47
CA TYR A 14 -7.91 5.27 -5.04
C TYR A 14 -8.01 3.86 -4.47
N ASN A 15 -7.14 3.53 -3.53
CA ASN A 15 -7.10 2.21 -2.92
C ASN A 15 -7.42 2.32 -1.44
N VAL A 16 -8.48 1.65 -0.98
CA VAL A 16 -8.68 1.45 0.46
C VAL A 16 -7.87 0.25 0.87
N MET A 17 -6.86 0.47 1.70
CA MET A 17 -5.96 -0.56 2.19
C MET A 17 -6.22 -0.87 3.67
N SER A 18 -6.21 -2.17 3.98
CA SER A 18 -6.25 -2.72 5.33
C SER A 18 -5.04 -3.64 5.52
N GLU A 19 -4.20 -3.32 6.50
CA GLU A 19 -2.98 -4.06 6.80
C GLU A 19 -3.09 -4.70 8.19
N ASP A 20 -2.98 -6.02 8.24
CA ASP A 20 -2.91 -6.78 9.47
C ASP A 20 -1.52 -7.41 9.58
N PHE A 21 -0.63 -6.74 10.30
CA PHE A 21 0.77 -7.17 10.46
C PHE A 21 0.90 -8.47 11.27
N ASP A 22 -0.04 -8.72 12.20
CA ASP A 22 -0.04 -9.94 13.03
C ASP A 22 -0.46 -11.16 12.21
N ALA A 23 -1.54 -11.02 11.44
CA ALA A 23 -2.01 -12.06 10.53
C ALA A 23 -1.17 -12.13 9.23
N LYS A 24 -0.33 -11.13 8.98
CA LYS A 24 0.47 -10.94 7.74
C LYS A 24 -0.39 -10.89 6.48
N LEU A 25 -1.45 -10.08 6.53
CA LEU A 25 -2.41 -9.90 5.44
C LEU A 25 -2.48 -8.43 5.02
N ILE A 26 -2.52 -8.19 3.70
CA ILE A 26 -2.89 -6.89 3.15
C ILE A 26 -4.11 -7.07 2.26
N GLY A 27 -5.13 -6.25 2.47
CA GLY A 27 -6.36 -6.23 1.68
C GLY A 27 -6.53 -4.87 1.03
N ILE A 28 -6.80 -4.85 -0.26
CA ILE A 28 -6.90 -3.63 -1.06
C ILE A 28 -8.20 -3.64 -1.86
N ASN A 29 -9.01 -2.61 -1.72
CA ASN A 29 -10.15 -2.35 -2.62
C ASN A 29 -9.82 -1.19 -3.55
N THR A 30 -9.96 -1.40 -4.85
CA THR A 30 -9.64 -0.38 -5.85
C THR A 30 -10.89 0.35 -6.31
N LEU A 31 -10.91 1.66 -6.10
CA LEU A 31 -11.87 2.60 -6.65
C LEU A 31 -11.18 3.39 -7.78
N VAL A 32 -11.92 3.69 -8.84
CA VAL A 32 -11.44 4.53 -9.92
C VAL A 32 -12.21 5.85 -9.93
N PHE A 33 -11.47 6.95 -10.03
CA PHE A 33 -12.01 8.28 -10.16
C PHE A 33 -11.65 8.87 -11.53
N ASN A 34 -12.68 9.29 -12.25
CA ASN A 34 -12.55 10.13 -13.44
C ASN A 34 -12.84 11.58 -13.04
N PRO A 35 -11.92 12.53 -13.28
CA PRO A 35 -12.17 13.94 -13.00
C PRO A 35 -13.50 14.42 -13.60
N GLY A 36 -14.38 14.95 -12.75
CA GLY A 36 -15.74 15.40 -13.13
C GLY A 36 -16.84 14.34 -12.99
N GLN A 37 -16.53 13.12 -12.54
CA GLN A 37 -17.52 12.07 -12.24
C GLN A 37 -17.38 11.57 -10.80
N SER A 38 -18.45 10.98 -10.25
CA SER A 38 -18.36 10.26 -8.97
C SER A 38 -17.42 9.06 -9.10
N SER A 39 -16.69 8.73 -8.03
CA SER A 39 -15.90 7.50 -7.95
C SER A 39 -16.81 6.28 -8.11
N VAL A 40 -16.39 5.32 -8.94
CA VAL A 40 -17.14 4.07 -9.15
C VAL A 40 -16.32 2.90 -8.63
N PRO A 41 -16.88 2.03 -7.76
CA PRO A 41 -16.23 0.78 -7.40
C PRO A 41 -15.98 -0.06 -8.65
N THR A 42 -14.73 -0.49 -8.83
CA THR A 42 -14.37 -1.33 -9.99
C THR A 42 -14.79 -2.78 -9.80
N GLY A 43 -15.10 -3.19 -8.56
CA GLY A 43 -15.22 -4.58 -8.17
C GLY A 43 -13.88 -5.31 -8.09
N HIS A 44 -12.75 -4.61 -8.30
CA HIS A 44 -11.41 -5.16 -8.12
C HIS A 44 -11.02 -5.10 -6.64
N ARG A 45 -10.71 -6.28 -6.10
CA ARG A 45 -10.18 -6.46 -4.75
C ARG A 45 -8.92 -7.29 -4.82
N GLN A 46 -7.92 -6.92 -4.06
CA GLN A 46 -6.69 -7.67 -3.91
C GLN A 46 -6.50 -8.13 -2.47
N VAL A 47 -6.04 -9.36 -2.29
CA VAL A 47 -5.61 -9.88 -0.99
C VAL A 47 -4.19 -10.41 -1.15
N GLN A 48 -3.27 -9.93 -0.32
CA GLN A 48 -1.91 -10.43 -0.22
C GLN A 48 -1.79 -11.19 1.10
N ASP A 49 -1.49 -12.49 1.01
CA ASP A 49 -1.22 -13.36 2.15
C ASP A 49 0.28 -13.70 2.18
N PHE A 50 0.98 -13.09 3.12
CA PHE A 50 2.41 -13.25 3.26
C PHE A 50 2.82 -14.51 4.02
N ASN A 51 1.87 -15.23 4.64
CA ASN A 51 2.15 -16.57 5.19
C ASN A 51 2.28 -17.59 4.07
N THR A 52 1.42 -17.50 3.05
CA THR A 52 1.44 -18.40 1.88
C THR A 52 2.22 -17.84 0.69
N LYS A 53 2.66 -16.58 0.76
CA LYS A 53 3.35 -15.84 -0.32
C LYS A 53 2.50 -15.74 -1.59
N LYS A 54 1.19 -15.54 -1.43
CA LYS A 54 0.23 -15.45 -2.53
C LYS A 54 -0.48 -14.10 -2.55
N GLN A 55 -0.64 -13.58 -3.75
CA GLN A 55 -1.45 -12.42 -4.04
C GLN A 55 -2.61 -12.82 -4.94
N TYR A 56 -3.82 -12.56 -4.46
CA TYR A 56 -5.09 -12.83 -5.12
C TYR A 56 -5.64 -11.53 -5.69
N SER A 57 -5.73 -11.40 -7.01
CA SER A 57 -6.48 -10.35 -7.70
C SER A 57 -7.86 -10.89 -8.05
N ILE A 58 -8.88 -10.32 -7.41
CA ILE A 58 -10.27 -10.78 -7.47
C ILE A 58 -11.08 -9.73 -8.21
N THR A 59 -11.70 -10.13 -9.31
CA THR A 59 -12.52 -9.27 -10.17
C THR A 59 -13.89 -9.89 -10.40
N PRO A 60 -14.87 -9.14 -10.93
CA PRO A 60 -16.15 -9.72 -11.35
C PRO A 60 -16.01 -10.83 -12.40
N GLN A 61 -14.91 -10.83 -13.17
CA GLN A 61 -14.65 -11.80 -14.24
C GLN A 61 -13.92 -13.05 -13.76
N GLY A 62 -13.37 -13.06 -12.55
CA GLY A 62 -12.66 -14.21 -12.01
C GLY A 62 -11.56 -13.84 -11.03
N CYS A 63 -10.61 -14.74 -10.88
CA CYS A 63 -9.52 -14.63 -9.92
C CYS A 63 -8.19 -14.95 -10.58
N ASN A 64 -7.18 -14.13 -10.32
CA ASN A 64 -5.80 -14.40 -10.69
C ASN A 64 -4.93 -14.50 -9.44
N VAL A 65 -4.07 -15.51 -9.39
CA VAL A 65 -3.16 -15.74 -8.27
C VAL A 65 -1.73 -15.61 -8.77
N SER A 66 -0.93 -14.87 -8.00
CA SER A 66 0.48 -14.60 -8.28
C SER A 66 1.32 -14.78 -7.02
N ASP A 67 2.62 -15.03 -7.19
CA ASP A 67 3.54 -15.17 -6.07
C ASP A 67 4.03 -13.81 -5.57
N ILE A 68 4.18 -13.69 -4.24
CA ILE A 68 4.81 -12.55 -3.58
C ILE A 68 6.27 -12.90 -3.32
N VAL A 69 7.19 -12.13 -3.90
CA VAL A 69 8.64 -12.40 -3.83
C VAL A 69 9.36 -11.70 -2.68
N PHE A 70 8.69 -10.74 -2.03
CA PHE A 70 9.23 -9.95 -0.93
C PHE A 70 8.56 -10.30 0.41
N ASP A 71 9.13 -9.81 1.49
CA ASP A 71 8.59 -9.97 2.84
C ASP A 71 7.71 -8.78 3.23
N LEU A 72 6.69 -9.05 4.05
CA LEU A 72 5.85 -8.00 4.61
C LEU A 72 6.74 -7.08 5.43
N GLN A 73 6.79 -5.81 5.05
CA GLN A 73 7.53 -4.81 5.81
C GLN A 73 6.84 -4.59 7.16
N GLY A 74 7.62 -4.25 8.18
CA GLY A 74 7.07 -3.93 9.48
C GLY A 74 6.14 -2.71 9.43
N PRO A 75 5.34 -2.48 10.48
CA PRO A 75 4.41 -1.36 10.53
C PRO A 75 5.09 0.02 10.64
N CYS A 76 6.41 0.06 10.83
CA CYS A 76 7.20 1.29 10.97
C CYS A 76 8.51 1.14 10.19
N VAL A 77 9.37 2.15 10.32
CA VAL A 77 10.71 2.25 9.75
C VAL A 77 11.48 0.93 9.92
N PRO A 78 11.93 0.31 8.81
CA PRO A 78 12.79 -0.87 8.86
C PRO A 78 14.13 -0.59 9.55
N ASP A 79 14.69 -1.59 10.23
CA ASP A 79 15.97 -1.47 10.95
C ASP A 79 17.15 -1.11 10.02
N ASN A 80 17.07 -1.47 8.75
CA ASN A 80 18.08 -1.19 7.73
C ASN A 80 17.86 0.15 6.99
N ALA A 81 16.91 0.98 7.43
CA ALA A 81 16.60 2.22 6.76
C ALA A 81 17.61 3.33 7.07
N GLU A 82 17.97 4.07 6.02
CA GLU A 82 18.76 5.29 6.11
C GLU A 82 17.83 6.47 6.44
N TYR A 83 18.12 7.16 7.54
CA TYR A 83 17.42 8.39 7.89
C TYR A 83 17.89 9.56 7.01
N LEU A 84 16.93 10.21 6.35
CA LEU A 84 17.18 11.31 5.42
C LEU A 84 16.98 12.70 6.06
N GLY A 85 16.29 12.78 7.19
CA GLY A 85 16.03 14.04 7.90
C GLY A 85 14.58 14.20 8.38
N SER A 86 14.36 15.22 9.21
CA SER A 86 13.03 15.63 9.70
C SER A 86 12.58 16.92 9.02
N ASN A 87 11.30 17.00 8.68
CA ASN A 87 10.68 18.19 8.07
C ASN A 87 9.21 18.31 8.50
N TYR A 88 8.47 19.20 7.85
CA TYR A 88 7.03 19.36 8.08
C TYR A 88 6.27 19.75 6.81
N PHE A 89 4.99 19.39 6.75
CA PHE A 89 4.03 19.95 5.81
C PHE A 89 3.17 21.02 6.48
N GLY A 90 2.75 22.02 5.71
CA GLY A 90 1.90 23.11 6.20
C GLY A 90 2.68 24.18 6.97
N TYR A 91 1.96 24.99 7.76
CA TYR A 91 2.52 26.13 8.48
C TYR A 91 1.85 26.32 9.83
N GLY A 92 2.60 26.81 10.83
CA GLY A 92 2.10 27.13 12.16
C GLY A 92 1.63 25.90 12.96
N VAL A 93 0.60 26.10 13.77
CA VAL A 93 0.06 25.08 14.70
C VAL A 93 -0.53 23.86 14.00
N GLY A 94 -0.88 23.98 12.71
CA GLY A 94 -1.40 22.87 11.90
C GLY A 94 -0.33 22.11 11.11
N SER A 95 0.95 22.36 11.38
CA SER A 95 2.03 21.66 10.68
C SER A 95 2.09 20.18 11.03
N LEU A 96 2.23 19.33 10.00
CA LEU A 96 2.44 17.89 10.15
C LEU A 96 3.94 17.60 10.08
N LYS A 97 4.55 17.28 11.23
CA LYS A 97 5.97 16.92 11.30
C LYS A 97 6.19 15.48 10.86
N TYR A 98 7.26 15.24 10.12
CA TYR A 98 7.60 13.91 9.64
C TYR A 98 9.10 13.66 9.63
N ASP A 99 9.45 12.38 9.67
CA ASP A 99 10.80 11.87 9.46
C ASP A 99 10.84 11.08 8.14
N ALA A 100 11.86 11.32 7.33
CA ALA A 100 12.05 10.70 6.03
C ALA A 100 13.11 9.61 6.10
N TYR A 101 12.85 8.48 5.43
CA TYR A 101 13.72 7.32 5.41
C TYR A 101 13.83 6.73 4.00
N ARG A 102 14.95 6.08 3.72
CA ARG A 102 15.17 5.32 2.50
C ARG A 102 15.69 3.92 2.80
N PHE A 103 15.20 2.92 2.08
CA PHE A 103 15.70 1.55 2.15
C PHE A 103 15.45 0.82 0.84
N THR A 104 16.10 -0.33 0.66
CA THR A 104 15.81 -1.25 -0.44
C THR A 104 14.87 -2.33 0.08
N LEU A 105 13.78 -2.58 -0.66
CA LEU A 105 12.83 -3.63 -0.33
C LEU A 105 13.51 -5.00 -0.47
N GLU A 106 13.49 -5.79 0.60
CA GLU A 106 14.19 -7.07 0.66
C GLU A 106 13.83 -7.99 -0.52
N LYS A 107 14.85 -8.65 -1.08
CA LYS A 107 14.75 -9.58 -2.23
C LYS A 107 14.33 -8.92 -3.55
N THR A 108 14.40 -7.60 -3.65
CA THR A 108 14.13 -6.84 -4.87
C THR A 108 15.21 -5.79 -5.12
N ASP A 109 15.20 -5.19 -6.31
CA ASP A 109 16.02 -4.01 -6.64
C ASP A 109 15.21 -2.70 -6.48
N ALA A 110 14.08 -2.75 -5.77
CA ALA A 110 13.23 -1.59 -5.55
C ALA A 110 13.72 -0.78 -4.34
N ASN A 111 13.92 0.51 -4.55
CA ASN A 111 14.21 1.49 -3.51
C ASN A 111 12.92 2.17 -3.08
N ILE A 112 12.73 2.21 -1.77
CA ILE A 112 11.61 2.86 -1.09
C ILE A 112 12.13 4.13 -0.43
N THR A 113 11.44 5.24 -0.67
CA THR A 113 11.58 6.46 0.13
C THR A 113 10.24 6.73 0.78
N VAL A 114 10.19 6.73 2.10
CA VAL A 114 8.94 6.87 2.87
C VAL A 114 9.09 7.96 3.90
N ILE A 115 8.00 8.65 4.18
CA ILE A 115 7.92 9.59 5.29
C ILE A 115 6.85 9.13 6.28
N PHE A 116 7.21 9.16 7.55
CA PHE A 116 6.32 8.82 8.66
C PHE A 116 6.08 10.04 9.53
N THR A 117 4.89 10.15 10.13
CA THR A 117 4.64 11.14 11.17
C THR A 117 5.62 10.96 12.33
N GLN A 118 6.10 12.08 12.87
CA GLN A 118 7.02 12.04 13.99
C GLN A 118 6.31 11.51 15.26
N GLY A 119 6.78 10.38 15.79
CA GLY A 119 6.31 9.78 17.06
C GLY A 119 5.31 8.63 16.91
N ASP A 120 4.51 8.60 15.85
CA ASP A 120 3.41 7.63 15.70
C ASP A 120 3.61 6.60 14.58
N CYS A 121 4.70 6.68 13.81
CA CYS A 121 5.00 5.76 12.70
C CYS A 121 3.89 5.67 11.63
N ILE A 122 3.08 6.72 11.44
CA ILE A 122 2.00 6.69 10.45
C ILE A 122 2.56 7.10 9.09
N PRO A 123 2.49 6.27 8.04
CA PRO A 123 3.00 6.64 6.72
C PRO A 123 2.15 7.77 6.14
N VAL A 124 2.80 8.72 5.46
CA VAL A 124 2.12 9.86 4.80
C VAL A 124 2.36 9.82 3.29
N LEU A 125 3.58 9.50 2.88
CA LEU A 125 3.98 9.41 1.48
C LEU A 125 5.02 8.30 1.33
N GLU A 126 4.92 7.55 0.24
CA GLU A 126 5.93 6.57 -0.17
C GLU A 126 6.20 6.72 -1.66
N GLY A 127 7.47 6.78 -2.02
CA GLY A 127 7.96 6.65 -3.39
C GLY A 127 8.64 5.30 -3.55
N VAL A 128 8.29 4.59 -4.61
CA VAL A 128 8.86 3.30 -4.98
C VAL A 128 9.45 3.42 -6.37
N SER A 129 10.74 3.08 -6.51
CA SER A 129 11.44 3.11 -7.80
C SER A 129 12.38 1.92 -7.93
N GLY A 130 12.54 1.38 -9.14
CA GLY A 130 13.46 0.27 -9.41
C GLY A 130 12.76 -0.90 -10.10
N VAL A 131 13.04 -2.13 -9.67
CA VAL A 131 12.53 -3.34 -10.31
C VAL A 131 11.98 -4.32 -9.27
N ILE A 132 10.74 -4.79 -9.49
CA ILE A 132 10.10 -5.85 -8.71
C ILE A 132 9.71 -6.98 -9.66
N ASN A 133 10.21 -8.19 -9.43
CA ASN A 133 9.94 -9.37 -10.26
C ASN A 133 10.21 -9.13 -11.77
N GLY A 134 11.31 -8.44 -12.09
CA GLY A 134 11.68 -8.09 -13.48
C GLY A 134 10.85 -6.96 -14.12
N VAL A 135 9.87 -6.41 -13.40
CA VAL A 135 9.05 -5.29 -13.88
C VAL A 135 9.55 -3.98 -13.27
N ALA A 136 9.83 -3.00 -14.13
CA ALA A 136 10.19 -1.67 -13.69
C ALA A 136 9.00 -1.00 -12.96
N VAL A 137 9.28 -0.42 -11.81
CA VAL A 137 8.31 0.31 -11.00
C VAL A 137 8.82 1.74 -10.79
N ASP A 138 7.89 2.68 -10.90
CA ASP A 138 8.05 4.09 -10.52
C ASP A 138 6.67 4.56 -10.09
N SER A 139 6.48 4.71 -8.78
CA SER A 139 5.17 4.97 -8.19
C SER A 139 5.31 5.83 -6.95
N THR A 140 4.30 6.68 -6.74
CA THR A 140 4.18 7.47 -5.52
C THR A 140 2.80 7.21 -4.95
N TYR A 141 2.78 6.94 -3.65
CA TYR A 141 1.61 6.62 -2.87
C TYR A 141 1.46 7.68 -1.79
N THR A 142 0.30 8.32 -1.72
CA THR A 142 -0.06 9.18 -0.59
C THR A 142 -1.04 8.44 0.29
N PHE A 143 -0.73 8.37 1.59
CA PHE A 143 -1.53 7.71 2.60
C PHE A 143 -2.41 8.75 3.30
N THR A 144 -3.72 8.56 3.26
CA THR A 144 -4.68 9.46 3.92
C THR A 144 -5.72 8.68 4.71
N THR A 145 -6.47 9.39 5.56
CA THR A 145 -7.57 8.84 6.38
C THR A 145 -7.16 7.60 7.19
N TYR A 146 -5.98 7.64 7.81
CA TYR A 146 -5.46 6.54 8.60
C TYR A 146 -6.36 6.24 9.81
N GLU A 147 -6.75 4.98 9.94
CA GLU A 147 -7.39 4.43 11.13
C GLU A 147 -6.56 3.25 11.65
N LYS A 148 -6.32 3.21 12.96
CA LYS A 148 -5.55 2.15 13.60
C LYS A 148 -6.23 0.79 13.51
N GLU A 149 -7.56 0.76 13.51
CA GLU A 149 -8.35 -0.46 13.56
C GLU A 149 -8.84 -0.86 12.15
N ILE A 150 -8.99 -2.18 11.94
CA ILE A 150 -9.60 -2.73 10.73
C ILE A 150 -11.09 -2.93 11.03
N GLN A 151 -11.92 -2.04 10.49
CA GLN A 151 -13.37 -2.06 10.73
C GLN A 151 -14.08 -3.26 10.09
N ASP A 152 -13.63 -3.67 8.90
CA ASP A 152 -14.21 -4.80 8.17
C ASP A 152 -13.11 -5.78 7.73
N ARG A 153 -13.05 -6.93 8.40
CA ARG A 153 -12.09 -8.01 8.09
C ARG A 153 -12.52 -8.85 6.89
N SER A 154 -13.74 -8.69 6.37
CA SER A 154 -14.20 -9.42 5.18
C SER A 154 -13.34 -9.10 3.94
N ILE A 155 -12.64 -7.97 3.96
CA ILE A 155 -11.63 -7.58 2.97
C ILE A 155 -10.58 -8.68 2.72
N PHE A 156 -10.28 -9.51 3.72
CA PHE A 156 -9.30 -10.59 3.62
C PHE A 156 -9.90 -11.92 3.14
N ASN A 157 -11.22 -12.05 3.03
CA ASN A 157 -11.85 -13.32 2.68
C ASN A 157 -11.53 -13.70 1.23
N ILE A 158 -10.80 -14.80 1.01
CA ILE A 158 -10.51 -15.30 -0.33
C ILE A 158 -11.68 -16.20 -0.78
N PRO A 159 -12.35 -15.92 -1.91
CA PRO A 159 -13.41 -16.77 -2.44
C PRO A 159 -12.90 -18.19 -2.73
N SER A 160 -13.74 -19.20 -2.56
CA SER A 160 -13.37 -20.59 -2.87
C SER A 160 -12.95 -20.79 -4.33
N SER A 161 -13.49 -19.98 -5.26
CA SER A 161 -13.08 -19.97 -6.67
C SER A 161 -11.61 -19.58 -6.87
N CYS A 162 -10.99 -18.88 -5.93
CA CYS A 162 -9.58 -18.49 -5.95
C CYS A 162 -8.64 -19.52 -5.29
N GLN A 163 -9.19 -20.54 -4.63
CA GLN A 163 -8.39 -21.55 -3.90
C GLN A 163 -8.02 -22.75 -4.77
N GLN A 164 -8.48 -22.80 -6.03
CA GLN A 164 -8.35 -23.94 -6.93
C GLN A 164 -7.24 -23.78 -7.98
N SER A 165 -6.46 -22.71 -7.92
CA SER A 165 -5.40 -22.37 -8.88
C SER A 165 -4.01 -22.73 -8.40
#